data_AF-A0A9X3L4I2-F1
#
_entry.id   AF-A0A9X3L4I2-F1
#
_cell.length_a   1.000
_cell.length_b   1.000
_cell.length_c   1.000
_cell.angle_alpha   90.00
_cell.angle_beta   90.00
_cell.angle_gamma   90.00
#
_symmetry.space_group_name_H-M   'P 1'
#
loop_
_entity.id
_entity.type
_entity.pdbx_description
1 polymer ?
#
loop_
_entity_poly.entity_id
_entity_poly.type
_entity_poly.pdbx_seq_one_letter_code
_entity_poly.pdbx_strand_id
1 'polypeptide(L)'
;MNGKTYERRLHHHRQGNPRRPAQSLKGRPAPVWFSSIKQVFAYTLLPEEPKAIAAIYVNDMATAGADGVPDPAAWIDARQAFYVIEGRFVGGMGAEDAMPFSLRDRAEAFAQAHGGRVVAYADVPEAYVFAQ
;
A
#
# COMPACT_ATOMS: atom_id res chain seq x y z
N MET A 1 7.93 21.73 46.68
CA MET A 1 6.46 21.68 46.52
C MET A 1 6.09 20.26 46.11
N ASN A 2 5.21 19.66 46.91
CA ASN A 2 4.61 18.33 46.73
C ASN A 2 3.65 18.31 45.52
N GLY A 3 3.42 17.12 44.99
CA GLY A 3 2.05 16.71 44.66
C GLY A 3 1.82 16.18 43.24
N LYS A 4 1.67 14.85 43.14
CA LYS A 4 0.55 14.11 42.51
C LYS A 4 -0.05 14.75 41.23
N THR A 5 -0.28 14.06 40.10
CA THR A 5 -1.35 13.06 39.91
C THR A 5 -1.49 12.80 38.40
N TYR A 6 -1.52 11.51 38.03
CA TYR A 6 -2.37 10.82 37.05
C TYR A 6 -3.27 11.58 36.03
N GLU A 7 -3.43 10.90 34.89
CA GLU A 7 -4.57 10.85 33.94
C GLU A 7 -4.47 11.56 32.58
N ARG A 8 -4.41 10.70 31.55
CA ARG A 8 -5.38 10.59 30.46
C ARG A 8 -5.54 11.81 29.54
N ARG A 9 -4.97 11.72 28.33
CA ARG A 9 -5.54 12.39 27.16
C ARG A 9 -5.40 11.53 25.90
N LEU A 10 -6.46 10.78 25.63
CA LEU A 10 -6.85 10.39 24.28
C LEU A 10 -6.97 11.68 23.46
N HIS A 11 -6.19 11.86 22.40
CA HIS A 11 -6.65 12.58 21.21
C HIS A 11 -5.96 12.02 19.97
N HIS A 12 -6.79 11.50 19.08
CA HIS A 12 -6.65 11.55 17.63
C HIS A 12 -5.51 12.43 17.12
N HIS A 13 -4.54 11.80 16.44
CA HIS A 13 -3.88 12.48 15.34
C HIS A 13 -4.12 11.72 14.05
N ARG A 14 -5.22 12.09 13.40
CA ARG A 14 -5.40 12.05 11.95
C ARG A 14 -4.18 12.76 11.35
N GLN A 15 -3.19 12.02 10.85
CA GLN A 15 -2.24 12.59 9.91
C GLN A 15 -2.82 12.37 8.51
N GLY A 16 -3.42 13.45 8.00
CA GLY A 16 -4.02 13.47 6.67
C GLY A 16 -2.95 13.32 5.59
N ASN A 17 -3.26 12.49 4.60
CA ASN A 17 -2.50 12.44 3.35
C ASN A 17 -2.82 13.71 2.51
N PRO A 18 -1.84 14.54 2.14
CA PRO A 18 -2.12 15.81 1.48
C PRO A 18 -2.38 15.66 -0.03
N ARG A 19 -3.61 16.06 -0.41
CA ARG A 19 -4.03 16.82 -1.63
C ARG A 19 -4.62 16.07 -2.84
N ARG A 20 -5.96 16.09 -2.92
CA ARG A 20 -6.74 16.96 -3.85
C ARG A 20 -8.07 17.35 -3.18
N PRO A 21 -8.67 18.53 -3.45
CA PRO A 21 -10.07 18.76 -3.11
C PRO A 21 -10.91 17.81 -3.97
N ALA A 22 -11.51 16.80 -3.35
CA ALA A 22 -12.49 15.95 -4.01
C ALA A 22 -13.70 16.82 -4.34
N GLN A 23 -13.82 17.24 -5.60
CA GLN A 23 -15.07 17.76 -6.12
C GLN A 23 -16.05 16.58 -6.09
N SER A 24 -16.99 16.60 -5.14
CA SER A 24 -18.00 15.56 -5.01
C SER A 24 -18.93 15.64 -6.22
N LEU A 25 -18.57 14.90 -7.27
CA LEU A 25 -19.44 14.60 -8.40
C LEU A 25 -20.57 13.73 -7.84
N LYS A 26 -21.69 14.36 -7.47
CA LYS A 26 -22.88 13.69 -6.93
C LYS A 26 -23.17 12.40 -7.72
N GLY A 27 -23.08 11.24 -7.05
CA GLY A 27 -23.46 9.94 -7.62
C GLY A 27 -22.33 9.00 -8.05
N ARG A 28 -21.05 9.38 -7.97
CA ARG A 28 -19.93 8.45 -8.17
C ARG A 28 -19.30 8.07 -6.81
N PRO A 29 -19.06 6.79 -6.52
CA PRO A 29 -18.32 6.41 -5.32
C PRO A 29 -16.94 7.07 -5.34
N ALA A 30 -16.57 7.71 -4.24
CA ALA A 30 -15.26 8.34 -4.11
C ALA A 30 -14.16 7.27 -4.10
N PRO A 31 -12.97 7.55 -4.67
CA PRO A 31 -11.84 6.62 -4.58
C PRO A 31 -11.44 6.41 -3.11
N VAL A 32 -11.14 5.16 -2.77
CA VAL A 32 -10.56 4.78 -1.48
C VAL A 32 -9.05 4.78 -1.64
N TRP A 33 -8.34 5.41 -0.69
CA TRP A 33 -6.88 5.51 -0.69
C TRP A 33 -6.32 4.71 0.48
N PHE A 34 -5.27 3.92 0.21
CA PHE A 34 -4.57 3.11 1.19
C PHE A 34 -3.14 3.63 1.39
N SER A 35 -2.57 3.40 2.56
CA SER A 35 -1.20 3.78 2.87
C SER A 35 -0.20 2.62 2.72
N SER A 36 -0.68 1.40 2.49
CA SER A 36 0.13 0.23 2.15
C SER A 36 -0.53 -0.65 1.09
N ILE A 37 0.28 -1.43 0.38
CA ILE A 37 -0.17 -2.41 -0.60
C ILE A 37 -0.81 -3.61 0.11
N LYS A 38 -0.32 -4.01 1.29
CA LYS A 38 -0.99 -5.02 2.14
C LYS A 38 -2.43 -4.63 2.49
N GLN A 39 -2.73 -3.35 2.73
CA GLN A 39 -4.11 -2.89 2.93
C GLN A 39 -4.97 -3.03 1.67
N VAL A 40 -4.39 -2.81 0.48
CA VAL A 40 -5.08 -3.04 -0.80
C VAL A 40 -5.47 -4.52 -0.92
N PHE A 41 -4.55 -5.45 -0.67
CA PHE A 41 -4.86 -6.88 -0.70
C PHE A 41 -5.93 -7.26 0.33
N ALA A 42 -5.76 -6.83 1.59
CA ALA A 42 -6.71 -7.11 2.66
C ALA A 42 -8.13 -6.63 2.31
N TYR A 43 -8.26 -5.42 1.73
CA TYR A 43 -9.55 -4.88 1.30
C TYR A 43 -10.25 -5.77 0.26
N THR A 44 -9.48 -6.46 -0.59
CA THR A 44 -10.03 -7.37 -1.62
C THR A 44 -10.33 -8.77 -1.12
N LEU A 45 -9.63 -9.24 -0.07
CA LEU A 45 -9.81 -10.56 0.51
C LEU A 45 -10.94 -10.61 1.54
N LEU A 46 -11.19 -9.52 2.25
CA LEU A 46 -12.20 -9.50 3.32
C LEU A 46 -13.63 -9.63 2.75
N PRO A 47 -14.45 -10.55 3.27
CA PRO A 47 -15.79 -10.87 2.75
C PRO A 47 -16.88 -9.87 3.17
N GLU A 48 -16.51 -8.66 3.60
CA GLU A 48 -17.49 -7.60 3.90
C GLU A 48 -18.36 -7.24 2.68
N GLU A 49 -19.37 -6.39 2.89
CA GLU A 49 -20.40 -5.99 1.91
C GLU A 49 -19.91 -6.00 0.44
N PRO A 50 -20.76 -6.43 -0.52
CA PRO A 50 -20.38 -6.53 -1.93
C PRO A 50 -19.65 -5.29 -2.43
N LYS A 51 -18.33 -5.40 -2.58
CA LYS A 51 -17.48 -4.32 -3.07
C LYS A 51 -17.54 -4.37 -4.59
N ALA A 52 -18.31 -3.48 -5.20
CA ALA A 52 -18.26 -3.27 -6.64
C ALA A 52 -16.94 -2.56 -7.03
N ILE A 53 -15.81 -3.26 -6.89
CA ILE A 53 -14.47 -2.74 -7.17
C ILE A 53 -14.30 -2.64 -8.69
N ALA A 54 -14.49 -1.42 -9.21
CA ALA A 54 -14.33 -1.14 -10.64
C ALA A 54 -12.88 -1.33 -11.11
N ALA A 55 -11.91 -0.86 -10.33
CA ALA A 55 -10.48 -1.00 -10.61
C ALA A 55 -9.67 -0.77 -9.32
N ILE A 56 -8.44 -1.26 -9.31
CA ILE A 56 -7.47 -1.06 -8.24
C ILE A 56 -6.17 -0.65 -8.90
N TYR A 57 -5.56 0.44 -8.41
CA TYR A 57 -4.31 0.95 -8.97
C TYR A 57 -3.23 1.05 -7.91
N VAL A 58 -2.00 0.78 -8.32
CA VAL A 58 -0.78 0.89 -7.51
C VAL A 58 0.28 1.68 -8.27
N ASN A 59 1.21 2.32 -7.58
CA ASN A 59 2.29 3.07 -8.23
C ASN A 59 3.46 2.16 -8.61
N ASP A 60 4.00 2.29 -9.82
CA ASP A 60 5.10 1.46 -10.31
C ASP A 60 6.44 1.80 -9.65
N MET A 61 6.96 0.89 -8.84
CA MET A 61 8.25 1.05 -8.18
C MET A 61 9.43 0.96 -9.15
N ALA A 62 9.24 0.51 -10.40
CA ALA A 62 10.28 0.59 -11.42
C ALA A 62 10.66 2.03 -11.79
N THR A 63 9.80 3.00 -11.45
CA THR A 63 10.02 4.44 -11.69
C THR A 63 10.66 5.15 -10.50
N ALA A 64 10.88 4.45 -9.39
CA ALA A 64 11.45 5.04 -8.20
C ALA A 64 12.92 5.44 -8.42
N GLY A 65 13.24 6.68 -8.02
CA GLY A 65 14.60 7.20 -8.01
C GLY A 65 15.41 6.69 -6.80
N ALA A 66 16.59 7.30 -6.60
CA ALA A 66 17.46 6.98 -5.47
C ALA A 66 16.86 7.32 -4.10
N ASP A 67 15.84 8.17 -4.06
CA ASP A 67 15.05 8.52 -2.87
C ASP A 67 13.95 7.48 -2.55
N GLY A 68 13.76 6.48 -3.43
CA GLY A 68 12.75 5.44 -3.27
C GLY A 68 11.32 5.92 -3.54
N VAL A 69 11.14 7.10 -4.12
CA VAL A 69 9.81 7.65 -4.44
C VAL A 69 9.50 7.39 -5.91
N PRO A 70 8.42 6.63 -6.23
CA PRO A 70 8.00 6.39 -7.62
C PRO A 70 7.38 7.65 -8.24
N ASP A 71 7.29 7.67 -9.57
CA ASP A 71 6.53 8.70 -10.29
C ASP A 71 5.05 8.62 -9.86
N PRO A 72 4.46 9.70 -9.32
CA PRO A 72 3.06 9.72 -8.88
C PRO A 72 2.06 9.52 -10.04
N ALA A 73 2.49 9.63 -11.29
CA ALA A 73 1.67 9.35 -12.47
C ALA A 73 1.82 7.92 -13.01
N ALA A 74 2.79 7.14 -12.53
CA ALA A 74 3.03 5.77 -12.99
C ALA A 74 2.08 4.77 -12.31
N TRP A 75 0.83 4.73 -12.76
CA TRP A 75 -0.19 3.82 -12.25
C TRP A 75 -0.21 2.49 -13.00
N ILE A 76 -0.36 1.40 -12.26
CA ILE A 76 -0.55 0.03 -12.77
C ILE A 76 -1.89 -0.49 -12.27
N ASP A 77 -2.65 -1.22 -13.10
CA ASP A 77 -3.72 -2.08 -12.60
C ASP A 77 -3.10 -3.11 -11.65
N ALA A 78 -3.50 -3.08 -10.37
CA ALA A 78 -2.95 -3.95 -9.34
C ALA A 78 -3.04 -5.43 -9.74
N ARG A 79 -4.12 -5.83 -10.42
CA ARG A 79 -4.33 -7.23 -10.82
C ARG A 79 -3.34 -7.71 -11.88
N GLN A 80 -2.68 -6.79 -12.59
CA GLN A 80 -1.68 -7.08 -13.62
C GLN A 80 -0.24 -6.90 -13.14
N ALA A 81 -0.04 -6.36 -11.94
CA ALA A 81 1.28 -6.10 -11.40
C ALA A 81 1.98 -7.37 -10.90
N PHE A 82 3.31 -7.29 -10.87
CA PHE A 82 4.17 -8.21 -10.14
C PHE A 82 4.57 -7.58 -8.81
N TYR A 83 4.60 -8.39 -7.76
CA TYR A 83 4.89 -7.94 -6.41
C TYR A 83 6.13 -8.63 -5.87
N VAL A 84 7.07 -7.84 -5.35
CA VAL A 84 8.12 -8.37 -4.48
C VAL A 84 7.59 -8.37 -3.06
N ILE A 85 7.56 -9.55 -2.45
CA ILE A 85 7.09 -9.78 -1.08
C ILE A 85 8.19 -10.45 -0.26
N GLU A 86 8.06 -10.43 1.08
CA GLU A 86 9.02 -11.05 2.02
C GLU A 86 10.46 -10.51 1.83
N GLY A 87 10.56 -9.29 1.29
CA GLY A 87 11.81 -8.58 1.08
C GLY A 87 12.22 -7.78 2.31
N ARG A 88 13.46 -7.28 2.33
CA ARG A 88 13.96 -6.43 3.42
C ARG A 88 13.65 -4.95 3.22
N PHE A 89 13.00 -4.60 2.12
CA PHE A 89 12.63 -3.22 1.87
C PHE A 89 11.47 -2.82 2.78
N VAL A 90 11.69 -1.76 3.54
CA VAL A 90 10.70 -1.18 4.44
C VAL A 90 10.05 -0.01 3.70
N GLY A 91 8.75 -0.09 3.48
CA GLY A 91 8.00 0.96 2.81
C GLY A 91 7.95 2.27 3.62
N GLY A 92 7.35 3.31 3.06
CA GLY A 92 7.34 4.67 3.63
C GLY A 92 6.75 4.81 5.05
N MET A 93 6.07 3.77 5.57
CA MET A 93 5.53 3.74 6.94
C MET A 93 6.40 2.96 7.94
N GLY A 94 7.61 2.54 7.58
CA GLY A 94 8.49 1.84 8.53
C GLY A 94 8.08 0.38 8.79
N ALA A 95 7.19 -0.18 7.97
CA ALA A 95 6.79 -1.59 8.02
C ALA A 95 7.09 -2.30 6.69
N GLU A 96 7.19 -3.63 6.75
CA GLU A 96 7.24 -4.48 5.56
C GLU A 96 5.98 -4.29 4.71
N ASP A 97 6.16 -4.16 3.40
CA ASP A 97 5.06 -4.06 2.45
C ASP A 97 5.44 -4.69 1.11
N ALA A 98 4.43 -4.99 0.28
CA ALA A 98 4.64 -5.53 -1.05
C ALA A 98 5.07 -4.41 -2.01
N MET A 99 6.08 -4.66 -2.85
CA MET A 99 6.57 -3.69 -3.83
C MET A 99 6.03 -4.02 -5.23
N PRO A 100 5.15 -3.18 -5.80
CA PRO A 100 4.54 -3.41 -7.12
C PRO A 100 5.43 -2.95 -8.29
N PHE A 101 5.42 -3.74 -9.37
CA PHE A 101 6.14 -3.47 -10.61
C PHE A 101 5.27 -3.82 -11.82
N SER A 102 5.33 -2.99 -12.86
CA SER A 102 4.62 -3.25 -14.12
C SER A 102 5.27 -4.36 -14.94
N LEU A 103 6.58 -4.59 -14.75
CA LEU A 103 7.36 -5.57 -15.48
C LEU A 103 8.03 -6.56 -14.53
N ARG A 104 7.98 -7.85 -14.90
CA ARG A 104 8.50 -8.94 -14.07
C ARG A 104 10.01 -8.87 -13.87
N ASP A 105 10.75 -8.52 -14.92
CA ASP A 105 12.21 -8.38 -14.88
C ASP A 105 12.66 -7.28 -13.88
N ARG A 106 11.90 -6.19 -13.77
CA ARG A 106 12.13 -5.12 -12.78
C ARG A 106 11.85 -5.60 -11.36
N ALA A 107 10.79 -6.37 -11.15
CA ALA A 107 10.51 -7.00 -9.86
C ALA A 107 11.64 -7.98 -9.47
N GLU A 108 12.12 -8.77 -10.42
CA GLU A 108 13.22 -9.73 -10.18
C GLU A 108 14.52 -9.03 -9.85
N ALA A 109 14.88 -7.97 -10.57
CA ALA A 109 16.06 -7.17 -10.27
C ALA A 109 15.97 -6.54 -8.87
N PHE A 110 14.79 -6.04 -8.49
CA PHE A 110 14.56 -5.50 -7.15
C PHE A 110 14.69 -6.59 -6.08
N ALA A 111 14.09 -7.77 -6.28
CA ALA A 111 14.19 -8.89 -5.35
C ALA A 111 15.63 -9.37 -5.19
N GLN A 112 16.46 -9.34 -6.25
CA GLN A 112 17.88 -9.66 -6.16
C GLN A 112 18.64 -8.66 -5.27
N ALA A 113 18.34 -7.37 -5.38
CA ALA A 113 19.00 -6.33 -4.60
C ALA A 113 18.52 -6.27 -3.14
N HIS A 114 17.22 -6.45 -2.90
CA HIS A 114 16.57 -6.21 -1.61
C HIS A 114 16.10 -7.48 -0.89
N GLY A 115 16.28 -8.64 -1.50
CA GLY A 115 15.71 -9.91 -1.03
C GLY A 115 14.22 -10.02 -1.34
N GLY A 116 13.63 -11.14 -0.91
CA GLY A 116 12.22 -11.46 -1.14
C GLY A 116 12.01 -12.31 -2.39
N ARG A 117 10.75 -12.43 -2.80
CA ARG A 117 10.34 -13.19 -3.99
C ARG A 117 9.28 -12.47 -4.81
N VAL A 118 9.28 -12.74 -6.10
CA VAL A 118 8.32 -12.16 -7.05
C VAL A 118 7.09 -13.06 -7.16
N VAL A 119 5.90 -12.49 -7.00
CA VAL A 119 4.60 -13.14 -7.23
C VAL A 119 3.71 -12.28 -8.14
N ALA A 120 2.78 -12.89 -8.87
CA ALA A 120 1.68 -12.15 -9.48
C ALA A 120 0.60 -11.83 -8.43
N TYR A 121 -0.29 -10.89 -8.74
CA TYR A 121 -1.40 -10.51 -7.84
C TYR A 121 -2.18 -11.71 -7.28
N ALA A 122 -2.53 -12.67 -8.14
CA ALA A 122 -3.33 -13.83 -7.78
C ALA A 122 -2.59 -14.82 -6.86
N ASP A 123 -1.26 -14.75 -6.82
CA ASP A 123 -0.40 -15.67 -6.07
C ASP A 123 0.10 -15.07 -4.75
N VAL A 124 -0.39 -13.88 -4.38
CA VAL A 124 -0.07 -13.25 -3.09
C VAL A 124 -0.74 -14.05 -1.98
N PRO A 125 0.03 -14.68 -1.07
CA PRO A 125 -0.58 -15.53 -0.05
C PRO A 125 -1.33 -14.69 0.98
N GLU A 126 -2.50 -15.15 1.38
CA GLU A 126 -3.29 -14.53 2.45
C GLU A 126 -2.49 -14.40 3.76
N ALA A 127 -1.70 -15.43 4.11
CA ALA A 127 -0.84 -15.40 5.29
C ALA A 127 0.18 -14.25 5.27
N TYR A 128 0.70 -13.88 4.09
CA TYR A 128 1.60 -12.75 3.93
C TYR A 128 0.86 -11.41 4.16
N VAL A 129 -0.36 -11.29 3.62
CA VAL A 129 -1.20 -10.10 3.75
C VAL A 129 -1.51 -9.77 5.21
N PHE A 130 -1.75 -10.80 6.03
CA PHE A 130 -2.15 -10.63 7.44
C PHE A 130 -1.03 -10.86 8.46
N ALA A 131 0.21 -11.12 8.02
CA ALA A 131 1.37 -11.18 8.91
C ALA A 131 1.62 -9.82 9.58
N GLN A 132 1.97 -9.86 10.88
CA GLN A 132 2.28 -8.70 11.73
C GLN A 132 3.78 -8.44 11.82
#